data_AF-A0A7Y6CTS8-F1
#
_entry.id   AF-A0A7Y6CTS8-F1
#
_cell.length_a   1.000
_cell.length_b   1.000
_cell.length_c   1.000
_cell.angle_alpha   90.00
_cell.angle_beta   90.00
_cell.angle_gamma   90.00
#
_symmetry.space_group_name_H-M   'P 1'
#
loop_
_entity.id
_entity.type
_entity.pdbx_description
1 polymer ?
#
loop_
_entity_poly.entity_id
_entity_poly.type
_entity_poly.pdbx_seq_one_letter_code
_entity_poly.pdbx_strand_id
1 'polypeptide(L)' 'RLYLSTRTVDHHVSAILRKLPARSRAEATAVAVQRGLVQTG' A
#
# COMPACT_ATOMS: atom_id res chain seq x y z
N ARG A 1 -8.36 -3.78 13.06
CA ARG A 1 -8.49 -4.74 11.93
C ARG A 1 -9.67 -4.31 11.07
N LEU A 2 -9.57 -4.40 9.75
CA LEU A 2 -10.65 -4.03 8.83
C LEU A 2 -11.51 -5.26 8.55
N TYR A 3 -12.84 -5.16 8.70
CA TYR A 3 -13.80 -6.24 8.43
C TYR A 3 -14.08 -6.36 6.93
N LEU A 4 -13.03 -6.61 6.14
CA LEU A 4 -13.07 -6.63 4.68
C LEU A 4 -12.64 -7.99 4.12
N SER A 5 -13.16 -8.31 2.94
CA SER A 5 -12.72 -9.50 2.20
C SER A 5 -11.28 -9.35 1.69
N THR A 6 -10.59 -10.47 1.49
CA THR A 6 -9.25 -10.51 0.85
C THR A 6 -9.28 -9.85 -0.52
N ARG A 7 -10.30 -10.12 -1.34
CA ARG A 7 -10.50 -9.50 -2.66
C ARG A 7 -10.57 -7.97 -2.58
N THR A 8 -11.27 -7.43 -1.57
CA THR A 8 -11.36 -5.98 -1.37
C THR A 8 -10.00 -5.40 -1.01
N VAL A 9 -9.24 -6.08 -0.13
CA VAL A 9 -7.86 -5.70 0.20
C VAL A 9 -6.97 -5.70 -1.03
N ASP A 10 -7.06 -6.72 -1.89
CA ASP A 10 -6.23 -6.80 -3.11
C ASP A 10 -6.54 -5.70 -4.12
N HIS A 11 -7.80 -5.29 -4.22
CA HIS A 11 -8.19 -4.13 -5.01
C HIS A 11 -7.56 -2.84 -4.47
N HIS A 12 -7.59 -2.64 -3.15
CA HIS A 12 -6.95 -1.48 -2.52
C HIS A 12 -5.42 -1.51 -2.70
N VAL A 13 -4.78 -2.67 -2.55
CA VAL A 13 -3.34 -2.83 -2.82
C VAL A 13 -3.02 -2.42 -4.26
N SER A 14 -3.76 -2.92 -5.24
CA SER A 14 -3.56 -2.59 -6.65
C SER A 14 -3.68 -1.08 -6.92
N ALA A 15 -4.67 -0.43 -6.30
CA ALA A 15 -4.82 1.02 -6.39
C ALA A 15 -3.65 1.78 -5.74
N ILE A 16 -3.14 1.31 -4.60
CA ILE A 16 -1.97 1.90 -3.93
C ILE A 16 -0.72 1.74 -4.78
N LEU A 17 -0.45 0.55 -5.33
CA LEU A 17 0.69 0.30 -6.21
C LEU A 17 0.71 1.26 -7.40
N ARG A 18 -0.45 1.48 -8.03
CA ARG A 18 -0.60 2.44 -9.14
C ARG A 18 -0.37 3.89 -8.70
N LYS A 19 -0.86 4.28 -7.52
CA LYS A 19 -0.73 5.66 -6.99
C LYS A 19 0.70 5.98 -6.52
N LEU A 20 1.44 4.96 -6.03
CA LEU A 20 2.80 5.09 -5.52
C LEU A 20 3.87 4.60 -6.52
N PRO A 21 3.57 4.66 -7.83
CA PRO A 21 4.19 3.86 -8.90
C PRO A 21 5.13 2.73 -8.46
N ALA A 22 4.62 1.78 -7.67
CA ALA A 22 5.39 0.69 -7.07
C ALA A 22 5.00 -0.67 -7.70
N ARG A 23 5.94 -1.61 -7.72
CA ARG A 23 5.77 -2.95 -8.29
C ARG A 23 5.44 -4.02 -7.25
N SER A 24 5.62 -3.72 -5.97
CA SER A 24 5.33 -4.64 -4.86
C SER A 24 4.80 -3.91 -3.63
N ARG A 25 4.18 -4.66 -2.71
CA ARG A 25 3.71 -4.10 -1.42
C ARG A 25 4.87 -3.51 -0.62
N ALA A 26 6.03 -4.19 -0.61
CA ALA A 26 7.22 -3.72 0.09
C ALA A 26 7.75 -2.40 -0.48
N GLU A 27 7.81 -2.30 -1.82
CA GLU A 27 8.23 -1.07 -2.50
C GLU A 27 7.24 0.07 -2.24
N ALA A 28 5.93 -0.20 -2.26
CA ALA A 28 4.93 0.82 -1.91
C ALA A 28 5.09 1.32 -0.47
N THR A 29 5.41 0.45 0.49
CA THR A 29 5.73 0.86 1.86
C THR A 29 6.98 1.75 1.90
N ALA A 30 8.06 1.35 1.22
CA ALA A 30 9.29 2.15 1.16
C ALA A 30 9.05 3.55 0.56
N VAL A 31 8.30 3.62 -0.55
CA VAL A 31 7.91 4.90 -1.18
C VAL A 31 7.04 5.73 -0.25
N ALA A 32 6.08 5.11 0.45
CA ALA A 32 5.20 5.81 1.39
C ALA A 32 5.98 6.39 2.58
N VAL A 33 6.96 5.66 3.12
CA VAL A 33 7.85 6.15 4.19
C VAL A 33 8.75 7.27 3.69
N GLN A 34 9.40 7.11 2.53
CA GLN A 34 10.26 8.13 1.93
C GLN A 34 9.50 9.45 1.70
N ARG A 35 8.22 9.37 1.34
CA ARG A 35 7.34 10.54 1.12
C ARG A 35 6.67 11.06 2.39
N GLY A 36 6.94 10.47 3.56
CA GLY A 36 6.34 10.88 4.83
C GLY A 36 4.83 10.62 4.92
N LEU A 37 4.28 9.72 4.11
CA LEU A 37 2.84 9.39 4.11
C LEU A 37 2.46 8.46 5.27
N VAL A 38 3.41 7.63 5.73
CA VAL A 38 3.25 6.69 6.84
C VAL A 38 4.56 6.58 7.61
N GLN A 39 4.47 6.15 8.87
CA GLN A 39 5.63 5.82 9.70
C GLN A 39 5.73 4.29 9.85
N THR A 40 6.94 3.75 9.75
CA THR A 40 7.26 2.39 10.19
C THR A 40 7.60 2.43 11.67
N GLY A 41 6.72 1.86 12.50
CA GLY A 41 6.94 1.64 13.93
C GLY A 41 7.42 0.23 14.23
#